data_AF-A0A3D0UNR5-F1
#
_entry.id   AF-A0A3D0UNR5-F1
#
_cell.length_a   1.000
_cell.length_b   1.000
_cell.length_c   1.000
_cell.angle_alpha   90.00
_cell.angle_beta   90.00
_cell.angle_gamma   90.00
#
_symmetry.space_group_name_H-M   'P 1'
#
loop_
_entity.id
_entity.type
_entity.pdbx_description
1 polymer ?
#
loop_
_entity_poly.entity_id
_entity_poly.type
_entity_poly.pdbx_seq_one_letter_code
_entity_poly.pdbx_strand_id
1 'polypeptide(L)'
;MLLFRLKALIRHYNNIGQYFHDHRLKAAFTFQDMYLGLSPFEAPALFSLLQYSELANGVWFPMGGMSRVIEALVDIAGRWGVHFLYNAPVARIDVDGRQVNGVTLVDGRQLPAD
;
A
#
# COMPACT_ATOMS: atom_id res chain seq x y z
N MET A 1 -25.60 -8.20 4.46
CA MET A 1 -24.17 -8.60 4.53
C MET A 1 -23.32 -7.47 3.93
N LEU A 2 -22.33 -6.95 4.66
CA LEU A 2 -21.51 -5.77 4.30
C LEU A 2 -20.92 -5.85 2.87
N LEU A 3 -20.58 -7.05 2.43
CA LEU A 3 -20.01 -7.38 1.12
C LEU A 3 -20.85 -6.88 -0.07
N PHE A 4 -22.18 -7.00 0.00
CA PHE A 4 -23.09 -6.55 -1.06
C PHE A 4 -23.26 -5.02 -1.08
N ARG A 5 -23.15 -4.36 0.08
CA ARG A 5 -23.20 -2.89 0.17
C ARG A 5 -21.91 -2.25 -0.35
N LEU A 6 -20.77 -2.93 -0.17
CA LEU A 6 -19.45 -2.51 -0.65
C LEU A 6 -19.22 -2.83 -2.14
N LYS A 7 -20.18 -3.50 -2.81
CA LYS A 7 -20.09 -3.88 -4.24
C LYS A 7 -18.80 -4.63 -4.61
N ALA A 8 -18.22 -5.37 -3.65
CA ALA A 8 -16.92 -6.03 -3.81
C ALA A 8 -16.88 -7.13 -4.90
N LEU A 9 -18.04 -7.63 -5.31
CA LEU A 9 -18.18 -8.65 -6.36
C LEU A 9 -18.53 -8.07 -7.74
N ILE A 10 -18.76 -6.75 -7.83
CA ILE A 10 -19.13 -6.08 -9.08
C ILE A 10 -17.85 -5.53 -9.72
N ARG A 11 -17.69 -5.71 -11.04
CA ARG A 11 -16.58 -5.13 -11.80
C ARG A 11 -16.69 -3.61 -11.84
N HIS A 12 -15.58 -2.92 -11.56
CA HIS A 12 -15.51 -1.47 -11.42
C HIS A 12 -15.99 -0.76 -12.69
N TYR A 13 -15.50 -1.17 -13.86
CA TYR A 13 -15.93 -0.63 -15.15
C TYR A 13 -17.43 -0.81 -15.46
N ASN A 14 -18.06 -1.88 -14.96
CA ASN A 14 -19.51 -2.06 -15.11
C ASN A 14 -20.29 -1.18 -14.13
N ASN A 15 -19.81 -1.05 -12.90
CA ASN A 15 -20.44 -0.21 -11.88
C ASN A 15 -20.42 1.27 -12.26
N ILE A 16 -19.30 1.76 -12.83
CA ILE A 16 -19.18 3.16 -13.26
C ILE A 16 -20.11 3.49 -14.45
N GLY A 17 -20.45 2.47 -15.25
CA GLY A 17 -21.39 2.58 -16.37
C GLY A 17 -22.83 2.90 -15.97
N GLN A 18 -23.18 2.84 -14.68
CA GLN A 18 -24.46 3.32 -14.15
C GLN A 18 -24.52 4.85 -14.04
N TYR A 19 -23.36 5.52 -14.03
CA TYR A 19 -23.25 6.97 -13.86
C TYR A 19 -22.79 7.69 -15.13
N PHE A 20 -21.95 7.05 -15.93
CA PHE A 20 -21.38 7.64 -17.14
C PHE A 20 -21.59 6.73 -18.36
N HIS A 21 -22.07 7.30 -19.46
CA HIS A 21 -22.24 6.56 -20.72
C HIS A 21 -21.03 6.70 -21.66
N ASP A 22 -20.32 7.84 -21.63
CA ASP A 22 -19.12 8.07 -22.46
C ASP A 22 -17.96 7.18 -21.98
N HIS A 23 -17.35 6.44 -22.91
CA HIS A 23 -16.24 5.52 -22.66
C HIS A 23 -15.01 6.23 -22.06
N ARG A 24 -14.78 7.50 -22.40
CA ARG A 24 -13.66 8.31 -21.88
C ARG A 24 -13.85 8.60 -20.40
N LEU A 25 -15.07 8.89 -19.98
CA LEU A 25 -15.40 9.11 -18.57
C LEU A 25 -15.29 7.80 -17.79
N LYS A 26 -15.81 6.68 -18.33
CA LYS A 26 -15.63 5.36 -17.70
C LYS A 26 -14.15 5.06 -17.49
N ALA A 27 -13.31 5.25 -18.51
CA ALA A 27 -11.87 5.05 -18.43
C ALA A 27 -11.21 5.98 -17.39
N ALA A 28 -11.54 7.28 -17.39
CA ALA A 28 -10.99 8.24 -16.43
C ALA A 28 -11.31 7.85 -14.97
N PHE A 29 -12.52 7.37 -14.71
CA PHE A 29 -12.96 6.97 -13.37
C PHE A 29 -12.55 5.55 -12.98
N THR A 30 -11.97 4.74 -13.87
CA THR A 30 -11.43 3.40 -13.53
C THR A 30 -9.93 3.28 -13.71
N PHE A 31 -9.27 4.32 -14.24
CA PHE A 31 -7.84 4.29 -14.55
C PHE A 31 -6.96 3.91 -13.35
N GLN A 32 -7.36 4.32 -12.15
CA GLN A 32 -6.60 4.08 -10.92
C GLN A 32 -6.53 2.61 -10.51
N ASP A 33 -7.39 1.75 -11.07
CA ASP A 33 -7.29 0.31 -10.87
C ASP A 33 -5.90 -0.21 -11.33
N MET A 34 -5.30 0.46 -12.32
CA MET A 34 -3.95 0.15 -12.80
C MET A 34 -2.85 0.46 -11.77
N TYR A 35 -3.07 1.38 -10.83
CA TYR A 35 -2.10 1.67 -9.76
C TYR A 35 -1.95 0.48 -8.81
N LEU A 36 -2.97 -0.36 -8.73
CA LEU A 36 -2.98 -1.60 -7.97
C LEU A 36 -2.51 -2.81 -8.79
N GLY A 37 -2.07 -2.59 -10.04
CA GLY A 37 -1.70 -3.66 -10.98
C GLY A 37 -2.91 -4.44 -11.50
N LEU A 38 -4.13 -3.89 -11.39
CA LEU A 38 -5.36 -4.55 -11.81
C LEU A 38 -5.90 -3.98 -13.12
N SER A 39 -6.50 -4.85 -13.93
CA SER A 39 -7.31 -4.41 -15.06
C SER A 39 -8.61 -3.78 -14.57
N PRO A 40 -9.03 -2.61 -15.08
CA PRO A 40 -10.29 -1.98 -14.67
C PRO A 40 -11.54 -2.81 -15.00
N PHE A 41 -11.41 -3.77 -15.92
CA PHE A 41 -12.47 -4.71 -16.28
C PHE A 41 -12.62 -5.88 -15.30
N GLU A 42 -11.66 -6.06 -14.41
CA GLU A 42 -11.61 -7.16 -13.43
C GLU A 42 -11.56 -6.65 -11.99
N ALA A 43 -11.10 -5.41 -11.80
CA ALA A 43 -11.06 -4.72 -10.53
C ALA A 43 -12.45 -4.67 -9.86
N PRO A 44 -12.56 -5.00 -8.56
CA PRO A 44 -13.75 -4.75 -7.76
C PRO A 44 -14.16 -3.27 -7.72
N ALA A 45 -15.47 -3.01 -7.80
CA ALA A 45 -16.04 -1.66 -7.72
C ALA A 45 -15.77 -0.95 -6.38
N LEU A 46 -15.34 -1.70 -5.35
CA LEU A 46 -14.85 -1.13 -4.09
C LEU A 46 -13.71 -0.14 -4.32
N PHE A 47 -12.90 -0.30 -5.37
CA PHE A 47 -11.80 0.60 -5.66
C PHE A 47 -12.23 2.01 -6.07
N SER A 48 -13.51 2.23 -6.42
CA SER A 48 -14.07 3.59 -6.58
C SER A 48 -13.87 4.51 -5.37
N LEU A 49 -13.61 3.94 -4.18
CA LEU A 49 -13.26 4.70 -2.99
C LEU A 49 -11.93 5.46 -3.13
N LEU A 50 -10.99 4.97 -3.95
CA LEU A 50 -9.74 5.69 -4.24
C LEU A 50 -10.02 6.97 -5.01
N GLN A 51 -10.80 6.87 -6.09
CA GLN A 51 -11.25 8.01 -6.89
C GLN A 51 -12.01 9.01 -6.02
N TYR A 52 -12.90 8.53 -5.16
CA TYR A 52 -13.61 9.39 -4.22
C TYR A 52 -12.64 10.10 -3.27
N SER A 53 -11.69 9.38 -2.67
CA SER A 53 -10.74 9.98 -1.73
C SER A 53 -9.93 11.09 -2.39
N GLU A 54 -9.48 10.91 -3.64
CA GLU A 54 -8.71 11.94 -4.33
C GLU A 54 -9.56 13.14 -4.74
N LEU A 55 -10.79 12.91 -5.21
CA LEU A 55 -11.69 13.99 -5.63
C LEU A 55 -12.25 14.77 -4.44
N ALA A 56 -12.54 14.10 -3.32
CA ALA A 56 -13.13 14.70 -2.14
C ALA A 56 -12.07 15.30 -1.19
N ASN A 57 -10.95 14.60 -0.98
CA ASN A 57 -9.93 14.99 0.00
C ASN A 57 -8.67 15.59 -0.64
N GLY A 58 -8.57 15.56 -1.97
CA GLY A 58 -7.42 16.06 -2.72
C GLY A 58 -6.23 15.10 -2.72
N VAL A 59 -5.24 15.46 -3.52
CA VAL A 59 -3.94 14.78 -3.59
C VAL A 59 -2.89 15.73 -3.02
N TRP A 60 -2.16 15.26 -2.01
CA TRP A 60 -1.18 16.07 -1.28
C TRP A 60 0.23 15.66 -1.65
N PHE A 61 1.08 16.65 -1.93
CA PHE A 61 2.49 16.44 -2.15
C PHE A 61 3.29 17.06 -1.00
N PRO A 62 4.12 16.29 -0.28
CA PRO A 62 4.96 16.83 0.78
C PRO A 62 5.93 17.88 0.24
N MET A 63 6.00 19.03 0.92
CA MET A 63 6.99 20.05 0.60
C MET A 63 8.41 19.48 0.78
N GLY A 64 9.24 19.57 -0.26
CA GLY A 64 10.57 18.95 -0.27
C GLY A 64 10.60 17.51 -0.79
N GLY A 65 9.46 16.96 -1.23
CA GLY A 65 9.36 15.67 -1.87
C GLY A 65 9.06 14.51 -0.92
N MET A 66 8.81 13.34 -1.50
CA MET A 66 8.40 12.14 -0.75
C MET A 66 9.46 11.65 0.25
N SER A 67 10.75 11.98 0.05
CA SER A 67 11.81 11.62 1.02
C SER A 67 11.56 12.21 2.40
N ARG A 68 10.91 13.37 2.48
CA ARG A 68 10.59 14.04 3.76
C ARG A 68 9.70 13.22 4.67
N VAL A 69 8.82 12.41 4.08
CA VAL A 69 7.98 11.49 4.88
C VAL A 69 8.85 10.41 5.53
N ILE A 70 9.81 9.87 4.78
CA ILE A 70 10.74 8.85 5.27
C ILE A 70 11.63 9.44 6.37
N GLU A 71 12.22 10.62 6.12
CA GLU A 71 13.04 11.35 7.08
C GLU A 71 12.28 11.61 8.39
N ALA A 72 11.04 12.10 8.30
CA ALA A 72 10.22 12.34 9.49
C ALA A 72 9.94 11.06 10.30
N LEU A 73 9.69 9.94 9.63
CA LEU A 73 9.48 8.65 10.30
C LEU A 73 10.75 8.14 10.98
N VAL A 74 11.90 8.26 10.31
CA VAL A 74 13.22 7.89 10.86
C VAL A 74 13.54 8.75 12.09
N ASP A 75 13.30 10.06 12.01
CA ASP A 75 13.50 10.99 13.12
C ASP A 75 12.62 10.65 14.32
N ILE A 76 11.33 10.36 14.08
CA ILE A 76 10.40 9.95 15.14
C ILE A 76 10.91 8.66 15.78
N ALA A 77 11.21 7.62 15.00
CA ALA A 77 11.69 6.35 15.51
C ALA A 77 13.00 6.51 16.31
N GLY A 78 13.93 7.33 15.83
CA GLY A 78 15.17 7.64 16.53
C GLY A 78 14.95 8.30 17.89
N ARG A 79 13.95 9.19 18.02
CA ARG A 79 13.54 9.77 19.32
C ARG A 79 13.01 8.73 20.32
N TRP A 80 12.53 7.60 19.82
CA TRP A 80 12.08 6.46 20.63
C TRP A 80 13.18 5.40 20.82
N GLY A 81 14.42 5.68 20.44
CA GLY A 81 15.56 4.77 20.64
C GLY A 81 15.69 3.66 19.60
N VAL A 82 14.97 3.74 18.48
CA VAL A 82 15.12 2.77 17.38
C VAL A 82 16.47 2.97 16.68
N HIS A 83 17.17 1.86 16.43
CA HIS A 83 18.43 1.85 15.68
C HIS A 83 18.23 1.31 14.26
N PHE A 84 18.64 2.08 13.26
CA PHE A 84 18.61 1.66 11.86
C PHE A 84 19.99 1.15 11.43
N LEU A 85 20.06 -0.12 11.06
CA LEU A 85 21.26 -0.75 10.50
C LEU A 85 21.14 -0.76 8.97
N TYR A 86 21.84 0.18 8.32
CA TYR A 86 21.92 0.23 6.85
C TYR A 86 22.99 -0.72 6.32
N ASN A 87 22.89 -1.06 5.03
CA ASN A 87 23.81 -2.00 4.37
C ASN A 87 23.96 -3.34 5.11
N ALA A 88 22.89 -3.78 5.78
CA ALA A 88 22.84 -4.98 6.59
C ALA A 88 21.84 -5.99 5.97
N PRO A 89 22.15 -6.60 4.82
CA PRO A 89 21.26 -7.57 4.21
C PRO A 89 21.06 -8.79 5.12
N VAL A 90 19.80 -9.18 5.31
CA VAL A 90 19.42 -10.37 6.08
C VAL A 90 19.60 -11.62 5.21
N ALA A 91 20.35 -12.60 5.72
CA ALA A 91 20.59 -13.88 5.05
C ALA A 91 19.53 -14.93 5.39
N ARG A 92 19.08 -14.96 6.65
CA ARG A 92 17.97 -15.81 7.09
C ARG A 92 17.28 -15.28 8.34
N ILE A 93 16.06 -15.75 8.54
CA ILE A 93 15.33 -15.66 9.81
C ILE A 93 15.72 -16.89 10.65
N ASP A 94 16.11 -16.66 11.90
CA ASP A 94 16.48 -17.73 12.83
C ASP A 94 15.22 -18.21 13.58
N VAL A 95 15.00 -19.52 13.58
CA VAL A 95 13.79 -20.16 14.10
C VAL A 95 14.19 -21.33 14.99
N ASP A 96 13.61 -21.38 16.20
CA ASP A 96 13.69 -22.51 17.10
C ASP A 96 12.30 -23.17 17.24
N GLY A 97 12.15 -24.34 16.64
CA GLY A 97 10.87 -25.05 16.54
C GLY A 97 9.80 -24.24 15.79
N ARG A 98 8.93 -23.55 16.53
CA ARG A 98 7.83 -22.70 16.00
C ARG A 98 7.99 -21.21 16.35
N GLN A 99 9.06 -20.83 17.04
CA GLN A 99 9.31 -19.45 17.46
C GLN A 99 10.46 -18.85 16.65
N VAL A 100 10.25 -17.64 16.14
CA VAL A 100 11.33 -16.81 15.57
C VAL A 100 12.10 -16.19 16.73
N ASN A 101 13.43 -16.22 16.68
CA ASN A 101 14.28 -15.68 17.75
C ASN A 101 15.28 -14.61 17.26
N GLY A 102 15.24 -14.26 15.97
CA GLY A 102 16.13 -13.27 15.40
C GLY A 102 16.37 -13.41 13.90
N VAL A 103 17.40 -12.73 13.43
CA VAL A 103 17.89 -12.80 12.05
C VAL A 103 19.41 -12.92 12.03
N THR A 104 19.92 -13.67 11.06
CA THR A 104 21.35 -13.72 10.73
C THR A 104 21.60 -12.89 9.47
N LEU A 105 22.55 -11.95 9.53
CA LEU A 105 22.97 -11.12 8.40
C LEU A 105 23.94 -11.87 7.49
N VAL A 106 24.12 -11.38 6.25
CA VAL A 106 25.05 -11.98 5.27
C VAL A 106 26.50 -11.97 5.76
N ASP A 107 26.88 -10.99 6.59
CA ASP A 107 28.22 -10.91 7.20
C ASP A 107 28.41 -11.83 8.42
N GLY A 108 27.40 -12.63 8.77
CA GLY A 108 27.42 -13.60 9.87
C GLY A 108 27.00 -13.03 11.22
N ARG A 109 26.76 -11.72 11.37
CA ARG A 109 26.21 -11.16 12.62
C ARG A 109 24.81 -11.67 12.87
N GLN A 110 24.50 -11.98 14.13
CA GLN A 110 23.17 -12.38 14.59
C GLN A 110 22.51 -11.26 15.38
N LEU A 111 21.26 -10.96 15.04
CA LEU A 111 20.43 -9.96 15.72
C LEU A 111 19.23 -10.66 16.35
N PRO A 112 19.20 -10.83 17.68
CA PRO A 112 18.09 -11.49 18.36
C PRO A 112 16.83 -10.62 18.38
N ALA A 113 15.66 -11.26 18.38
CA ALA A 113 14.34 -10.65 18.52
C ALA A 113 13.38 -11.59 19.27
N ASP A 114 12.35 -11.04 19.91
CA ASP A 114 11.36 -11.74 20.73
C ASP A 114 10.23 -12.44 19.96
#